data_AF-A0AAV3UUF7-F1
#
_entry.id   AF-A0AAV3UUF7-F1
#
_cell.length_a   1.000
_cell.length_b   1.000
_cell.length_c   1.000
_cell.angle_alpha   90.00
_cell.angle_beta   90.00
_cell.angle_gamma   90.00
#
_symmetry.space_group_name_H-M   'P 1'
#
loop_
_entity.id
_entity.type
_entity.pdbx_description
1 polymer ?
#
loop_
_entity_poly.entity_id
_entity_poly.type
_entity_poly.pdbx_seq_one_letter_code
_entity_poly.pdbx_strand_id
1 'polypeptide(L)'
;MKNPLLKPCLFCFILLMSSFANANLITVEFDHINANDDFGIFTGSDLDNDGLIQVGEMTAFLWLWGPPLKVDLTTLVTFGEYDIARNIVIQDPQGFSFTHGLGQTIVFSGRNAINILAVTTHDVPEPVPLGVLAFSVIALILSRKKSSQCKP
;
A
#
# COMPACT_ATOMS: atom_id res chain seq x y z
N MET A 1 20.22 -37.81 0.62
CA MET A 1 21.14 -36.68 0.91
C MET A 1 20.32 -35.39 0.93
N LYS A 2 20.26 -34.68 2.07
CA LYS A 2 19.59 -33.36 2.15
C LYS A 2 20.55 -32.31 1.57
N ASN A 3 20.18 -31.64 0.48
CA ASN A 3 20.98 -30.54 -0.07
C ASN A 3 20.93 -29.35 0.90
N PRO A 4 22.03 -29.02 1.62
CA PRO A 4 22.01 -27.95 2.63
C PRO A 4 21.86 -26.55 2.01
N LEU A 5 21.96 -26.44 0.68
CA LEU A 5 21.94 -25.20 -0.10
C LEU A 5 20.57 -24.85 -0.67
N LEU A 6 19.61 -25.78 -0.68
CA LEU A 6 18.28 -25.54 -1.23
C LEU A 6 17.52 -24.48 -0.41
N LYS A 7 17.66 -24.52 0.93
CA LYS A 7 17.01 -23.59 1.85
C LYS A 7 17.47 -22.13 1.70
N PRO A 8 18.78 -21.81 1.70
CA PRO A 8 19.22 -20.42 1.53
C PRO A 8 18.95 -19.86 0.13
N CYS A 9 19.03 -20.67 -0.93
CA CYS A 9 18.63 -20.23 -2.28
C CYS A 9 17.13 -19.92 -2.36
N LEU A 10 16.28 -20.76 -1.75
CA LEU A 10 14.84 -20.50 -1.68
C LEU A 10 14.53 -19.19 -0.93
N PHE A 11 15.25 -18.92 0.17
CA PHE A 11 15.08 -17.70 0.95
C PHE A 11 15.48 -16.44 0.16
N CYS A 12 16.58 -16.49 -0.60
CA CYS A 12 16.96 -15.39 -1.49
C CYS A 12 15.99 -15.20 -2.66
N PHE A 13 15.47 -16.29 -3.22
CA PHE A 13 14.46 -16.20 -4.26
C PHE A 13 13.17 -15.57 -3.73
N ILE A 14 12.74 -15.92 -2.52
CA ILE A 14 11.59 -15.30 -1.86
C ILE A 14 11.85 -13.80 -1.63
N LEU A 15 13.03 -13.42 -1.11
CA LEU A 15 13.40 -12.02 -0.88
C LEU A 15 13.44 -11.20 -2.18
N LEU A 16 13.93 -11.80 -3.27
CA LEU A 16 13.95 -11.18 -4.60
C LEU A 16 12.56 -11.10 -5.22
N MET A 17 11.67 -12.06 -4.94
CA MET A 17 10.29 -12.02 -5.42
C MET A 17 9.48 -10.97 -4.66
N SER A 18 9.72 -10.82 -3.36
CA SER A 18 9.10 -9.75 -2.55
C SER A 18 9.60 -8.35 -2.90
N SER A 19 10.65 -8.20 -3.71
CA SER A 19 11.10 -6.89 -4.19
C SER A 19 10.38 -6.39 -5.45
N PHE A 20 9.55 -7.22 -6.09
CA PHE A 20 8.70 -6.78 -7.21
C PHE A 20 7.36 -6.20 -6.77
N ALA A 21 7.02 -6.29 -5.48
CA ALA A 21 5.86 -5.62 -4.91
C ALA A 21 6.20 -4.13 -4.73
N ASN A 22 6.12 -3.36 -5.82
CA ASN A 22 6.19 -1.90 -5.80
C ASN A 22 4.83 -1.34 -5.36
N ALA A 23 4.57 -1.40 -4.06
CA ALA A 23 3.47 -0.69 -3.45
C ALA A 23 3.93 0.75 -3.17
N ASN A 24 3.80 1.63 -4.16
CA ASN A 24 4.00 3.06 -3.93
C ASN A 24 2.92 3.55 -2.95
N LEU A 25 3.32 4.28 -1.91
CA LEU A 25 2.36 4.87 -0.99
C LEU A 25 1.81 6.14 -1.62
N ILE A 26 0.52 6.17 -1.87
CA ILE A 26 -0.18 7.28 -2.48
C ILE A 26 -0.98 7.99 -1.39
N THR A 27 -0.79 9.30 -1.29
CA THR A 27 -1.60 10.20 -0.46
C THR A 27 -2.46 11.04 -1.38
N VAL A 28 -3.76 11.02 -1.15
CA VAL A 28 -4.75 11.75 -1.94
C VAL A 28 -5.49 12.72 -1.04
N GLU A 29 -5.43 13.99 -1.37
CA GLU A 29 -6.26 15.04 -0.78
C GLU A 29 -7.48 15.26 -1.67
N PHE A 30 -8.65 15.33 -1.04
CA PHE A 30 -9.89 15.41 -1.76
C PHE A 30 -10.90 16.37 -1.12
N ASP A 31 -11.79 16.88 -1.95
CA ASP A 31 -12.91 17.73 -1.58
C ASP A 31 -14.23 17.00 -1.87
N HIS A 32 -15.14 17.02 -0.91
CA HIS A 32 -16.48 16.48 -1.08
C HIS A 32 -17.39 17.54 -1.73
N ILE A 33 -17.71 17.32 -3.01
CA ILE A 33 -18.51 18.28 -3.79
C ILE A 33 -19.89 18.48 -3.16
N ASN A 34 -20.30 19.75 -3.06
CA ASN A 34 -21.57 20.21 -2.49
C ASN A 34 -21.70 20.08 -0.96
N ALA A 35 -20.59 19.89 -0.25
CA ALA A 35 -20.59 19.75 1.22
C ALA A 35 -19.79 20.85 1.95
N ASN A 36 -19.92 22.12 1.54
CA ASN A 36 -19.39 23.30 2.25
C ASN A 36 -17.95 23.12 2.80
N ASP A 37 -16.96 22.95 1.93
CA ASP A 37 -15.55 22.85 2.29
C ASP A 37 -15.20 21.62 3.17
N ASP A 38 -15.87 20.49 2.91
CA ASP A 38 -15.57 19.20 3.52
C ASP A 38 -14.40 18.52 2.80
N PHE A 39 -13.20 18.67 3.36
CA PHE A 39 -12.00 18.02 2.83
C PHE A 39 -11.67 16.71 3.57
N GLY A 40 -10.95 15.85 2.88
CA GLY A 40 -10.37 14.65 3.48
C GLY A 40 -9.05 14.27 2.84
N ILE A 41 -8.34 13.39 3.53
CA ILE A 41 -7.09 12.82 3.06
C ILE A 41 -7.19 11.31 3.26
N PHE A 42 -6.87 10.54 2.23
CA PHE A 42 -6.62 9.11 2.40
C PHE A 42 -5.22 8.75 1.91
N THR A 43 -4.65 7.73 2.54
CA THR A 43 -3.38 7.14 2.12
C THR A 43 -3.57 5.65 1.86
N GLY A 44 -2.93 5.11 0.84
CA GLY A 44 -3.02 3.69 0.50
C GLY A 44 -1.96 3.28 -0.50
N SER A 45 -1.87 1.98 -0.74
CA SER A 45 -0.96 1.40 -1.73
C SER A 45 -1.66 0.29 -2.48
N ASP A 46 -1.54 0.27 -3.80
CA ASP A 46 -1.97 -0.84 -4.64
C ASP A 46 -1.13 -2.08 -4.29
N LEU A 47 -1.73 -3.01 -3.54
CA LEU A 47 -1.04 -4.18 -2.98
C LEU A 47 -1.12 -5.40 -3.91
N ASP A 48 -2.10 -5.42 -4.81
CA ASP A 48 -2.32 -6.51 -5.76
C ASP A 48 -2.02 -6.13 -7.23
N ASN A 49 -1.59 -4.89 -7.46
CA ASN A 49 -1.21 -4.30 -8.73
C ASN A 49 -2.36 -4.23 -9.75
N ASP A 50 -3.59 -3.97 -9.30
CA ASP A 50 -4.77 -3.83 -10.17
C ASP A 50 -4.98 -2.40 -10.69
N GLY A 51 -4.19 -1.43 -10.22
CA GLY A 51 -4.25 -0.02 -10.58
C GLY A 51 -5.29 0.79 -9.80
N LEU A 52 -5.89 0.19 -8.78
CA LEU A 52 -6.88 0.78 -7.90
C LEU A 52 -6.33 0.85 -6.46
N ILE A 53 -6.93 1.72 -5.64
CA ILE A 53 -6.79 1.67 -4.19
C ILE A 53 -8.18 1.45 -3.61
N GLN A 54 -8.39 0.27 -3.05
CA GLN A 54 -9.61 -0.14 -2.39
C GLN A 54 -9.52 0.10 -0.87
N VAL A 55 -10.63 0.02 -0.14
CA VAL A 55 -10.64 0.22 1.32
C VAL A 55 -9.65 -0.72 2.04
N GLY A 56 -9.49 -1.96 1.57
CA GLY A 56 -8.54 -2.92 2.13
C GLY A 56 -7.07 -2.55 1.94
N GLU A 57 -6.79 -1.61 1.06
CA GLU A 57 -5.46 -1.13 0.67
C GLU A 57 -5.14 0.24 1.27
N MET A 58 -6.12 0.84 1.96
CA MET A 58 -5.93 2.08 2.70
C MET A 58 -5.13 1.83 3.97
N THR A 59 -4.26 2.79 4.28
CA THR A 59 -3.42 2.81 5.48
C THR A 59 -3.82 3.92 6.44
N ALA A 60 -4.44 4.99 5.94
CA ALA A 60 -5.06 6.01 6.76
C ALA A 60 -6.21 6.69 6.01
N PHE A 61 -7.17 7.19 6.80
CA PHE A 61 -8.23 8.05 6.33
C PHE A 61 -8.46 9.16 7.36
N LEU A 62 -8.43 10.41 6.91
CA LEU A 62 -8.62 11.59 7.73
C LEU A 62 -9.74 12.43 7.14
N TRP A 63 -10.67 12.82 7.99
CA TRP A 63 -11.73 13.76 7.66
C TRP A 63 -11.39 15.13 8.27
N LEU A 64 -11.42 16.20 7.47
CA LEU A 64 -10.97 17.54 7.85
C LEU A 64 -12.13 18.52 8.06
N TRP A 65 -13.33 18.02 8.40
CA TRP A 65 -14.43 18.88 8.82
C TRP A 65 -14.27 19.32 10.29
N GLY A 66 -13.84 20.56 10.49
CA GLY A 66 -13.54 21.09 11.81
C GLY A 66 -12.19 20.54 12.36
N PRO A 67 -12.11 20.09 13.63
CA PRO A 67 -10.88 19.46 14.11
C PRO A 67 -10.61 18.16 13.33
N PRO A 68 -9.38 17.94 12.83
CA PRO A 68 -9.05 16.74 12.06
C PRO A 68 -9.44 15.46 12.78
N LEU A 69 -10.28 14.65 12.12
CA LEU A 69 -10.75 13.38 12.63
C LEU A 69 -10.02 12.25 11.90
N LYS A 70 -9.16 11.54 12.62
CA LYS A 70 -8.61 10.27 12.12
C LYS A 70 -9.70 9.20 12.18
N VAL A 71 -10.05 8.66 11.03
CA VAL A 71 -11.02 7.58 10.91
C VAL A 71 -10.32 6.25 11.14
N ASP A 72 -10.93 5.41 11.98
CA ASP A 72 -10.52 4.02 12.10
C ASP A 72 -10.96 3.28 10.84
N LEU A 73 -10.02 2.74 10.07
CA LEU A 73 -10.32 2.03 8.83
C LEU A 73 -11.21 0.80 9.06
N THR A 74 -11.22 0.23 10.26
CA THR A 74 -12.14 -0.86 10.59
C THR A 74 -13.61 -0.41 10.66
N THR A 75 -13.85 0.89 10.81
CA THR A 75 -15.19 1.47 10.81
C THR A 75 -15.56 2.12 9.48
N LEU A 76 -14.62 2.22 8.52
CA LEU A 76 -14.86 2.70 7.17
C LEU A 76 -15.55 1.60 6.36
N VAL A 77 -16.86 1.69 6.24
CA VAL A 77 -17.69 0.62 5.65
C VAL A 77 -17.70 0.71 4.13
N THR A 78 -17.71 1.94 3.61
CA THR A 78 -17.83 2.24 2.17
C THR A 78 -17.04 3.52 1.88
N PHE A 79 -16.30 3.55 0.77
CA PHE A 79 -15.59 4.74 0.26
C PHE A 79 -15.50 4.76 -1.28
N GLY A 80 -15.61 3.59 -1.91
CA GLY A 80 -15.34 3.40 -3.34
C GLY A 80 -13.90 2.96 -3.57
N GLU A 81 -13.45 3.09 -4.81
CA GLU A 81 -12.14 2.68 -5.29
C GLU A 81 -11.45 3.89 -5.93
N TYR A 82 -10.19 4.14 -5.61
CA TYR A 82 -9.43 5.21 -6.26
C TYR A 82 -8.65 4.65 -7.45
N ASP A 83 -8.96 5.13 -8.65
CA ASP A 83 -8.24 4.78 -9.88
C ASP A 83 -6.99 5.65 -10.02
N ILE A 84 -5.82 5.03 -9.88
CA ILE A 84 -4.52 5.70 -9.88
C ILE A 84 -4.22 6.30 -11.25
N ALA A 85 -4.56 5.59 -12.33
CA ALA A 85 -4.24 6.00 -13.70
C ALA A 85 -5.09 7.18 -14.16
N ARG A 86 -6.36 7.22 -13.76
CA ARG A 86 -7.30 8.29 -14.11
C ARG A 86 -7.33 9.42 -13.09
N ASN A 87 -6.76 9.20 -11.91
CA ASN A 87 -6.81 10.12 -10.77
C ASN A 87 -8.25 10.51 -10.40
N ILE A 88 -9.11 9.50 -10.26
CA ILE A 88 -10.53 9.68 -9.90
C ILE A 88 -10.90 8.69 -8.80
N VAL A 89 -11.86 9.05 -7.96
CA VAL A 89 -12.52 8.07 -7.08
C VAL A 89 -13.76 7.53 -7.80
N ILE A 90 -13.73 6.24 -8.12
CA ILE A 90 -14.87 5.45 -8.56
C ILE A 90 -15.77 5.23 -7.33
N GLN A 91 -16.81 6.03 -7.23
CA GLN A 91 -17.69 6.06 -6.06
C GLN A 91 -18.49 4.77 -5.91
N ASP A 92 -18.60 4.28 -4.67
CA ASP A 92 -19.57 3.25 -4.32
C ASP A 92 -21.00 3.81 -4.53
N PRO A 93 -21.92 3.04 -5.14
CA PRO A 93 -23.32 3.46 -5.29
C PRO A 93 -24.01 3.89 -4.00
N GLN A 94 -23.55 3.41 -2.84
CA GLN A 94 -24.07 3.74 -1.52
C GLN A 94 -23.43 5.01 -0.90
N GLY A 95 -22.40 5.57 -1.54
CA GLY A 95 -21.62 6.70 -1.02
C GLY A 95 -20.50 6.23 -0.10
N PHE A 96 -20.14 7.04 0.90
CA PHE A 96 -19.13 6.66 1.89
C PHE A 96 -19.62 6.85 3.32
N SER A 97 -19.19 5.96 4.22
CA SER A 97 -19.63 5.99 5.62
C SER A 97 -18.58 5.44 6.58
N PHE A 98 -18.50 6.07 7.74
CA PHE A 98 -17.63 5.63 8.82
C PHE A 98 -18.24 5.89 10.19
N THR A 99 -17.82 5.12 11.20
CA THR A 99 -18.25 5.33 12.59
C THR A 99 -17.16 6.05 13.36
N HIS A 100 -17.52 7.19 13.98
CA HIS A 100 -16.59 7.96 14.82
C HIS A 100 -16.68 7.53 16.29
N GLY A 101 -15.67 7.90 17.09
CA GLY A 101 -15.41 7.38 18.45
C GLY A 101 -16.52 7.54 19.50
N LEU A 102 -17.63 8.22 19.18
CA LEU A 102 -18.85 8.26 20.01
C LEU A 102 -19.92 7.26 19.57
N GLY A 103 -19.60 6.34 18.65
CA GLY A 103 -20.54 5.35 18.12
C GLY A 103 -21.57 5.91 17.15
N GLN A 104 -21.42 7.16 16.69
CA GLN A 104 -22.28 7.70 15.64
C GLN A 104 -21.69 7.37 14.28
N THR A 105 -22.53 6.89 13.37
CA THR A 105 -22.16 6.66 11.98
C THR A 105 -22.42 7.93 11.19
N ILE A 106 -21.38 8.43 10.52
CA ILE A 106 -21.50 9.52 9.54
C ILE A 106 -21.68 8.84 8.19
N VAL A 107 -22.78 9.18 7.51
CA VAL A 107 -23.13 8.63 6.20
C VAL A 107 -23.24 9.77 5.21
N PHE A 108 -22.41 9.75 4.19
CA PHE A 108 -22.49 10.66 3.06
C PHE A 108 -23.16 9.90 1.92
N SER A 109 -24.44 10.22 1.73
CA SER A 109 -25.30 9.54 0.77
C SER A 109 -25.35 10.30 -0.55
N GLY A 110 -25.39 9.54 -1.63
CA GLY A 110 -25.48 10.07 -2.98
C GLY A 110 -24.15 10.00 -3.73
N ARG A 111 -24.25 10.00 -5.06
CA ARG A 111 -23.14 9.96 -6.02
C ARG A 111 -22.40 11.31 -6.08
N ASN A 112 -22.29 12.01 -4.95
CA ASN A 112 -21.70 13.35 -4.89
C ASN A 112 -20.19 13.19 -5.03
N ALA A 113 -19.70 13.74 -6.13
CA ALA A 113 -18.38 13.50 -6.66
C ALA A 113 -17.31 13.98 -5.66
N ILE A 114 -16.37 13.12 -5.35
CA ILE A 114 -15.12 13.55 -4.73
C ILE A 114 -14.29 14.24 -5.83
N ASN A 115 -13.80 15.45 -5.55
CA ASN A 115 -12.80 16.10 -6.40
C ASN A 115 -11.41 15.85 -5.83
N ILE A 116 -10.46 15.45 -6.66
CA ILE A 116 -9.07 15.30 -6.23
C ILE A 116 -8.40 16.68 -6.25
N LEU A 117 -7.89 17.10 -5.10
CA LEU A 117 -7.16 18.36 -4.95
C LEU A 117 -5.67 18.16 -5.18
N ALA A 118 -5.11 17.12 -4.60
CA ALA A 118 -3.68 16.82 -4.70
C ALA A 118 -3.42 15.31 -4.59
N VAL A 119 -2.34 14.87 -5.25
CA VAL A 119 -1.82 13.51 -5.17
C VAL A 119 -0.33 13.58 -4.89
N THR A 120 0.11 12.87 -3.87
CA THR A 120 1.53 12.73 -3.54
C THR A 120 1.89 11.25 -3.54
N THR A 121 2.88 10.89 -4.35
CA THR A 121 3.44 9.53 -4.38
C THR A 121 4.72 9.51 -3.57
N HIS A 122 4.82 8.56 -2.64
CA HIS A 122 6.03 8.27 -1.91
C HIS A 122 6.57 6.92 -2.38
N ASP A 123 7.75 6.95 -2.98
CA ASP A 123 8.47 5.72 -3.33
C ASP A 123 8.89 5.03 -2.02
N VAL A 124 8.40 3.81 -1.82
CA VAL A 124 8.90 2.96 -0.75
C VAL A 124 10.22 2.36 -1.23
N PRO A 125 11.34 2.52 -0.51
CA PRO A 125 12.63 2.00 -0.95
C PRO A 125 12.54 0.49 -1.21
N GLU A 126 12.79 0.07 -2.45
CA GLU A 126 12.72 -1.34 -2.84
C GLU A 126 13.67 -2.20 -1.98
N PRO A 127 13.31 -3.44 -1.60
CA PRO A 127 14.22 -4.34 -0.91
C PRO A 127 15.27 -4.95 -1.86
N VAL A 128 15.33 -4.53 -3.13
CA VAL A 128 16.30 -5.01 -4.14
C VAL A 128 17.75 -4.97 -3.66
N PRO A 129 18.27 -3.89 -3.04
CA PRO A 129 19.64 -3.86 -2.54
C PRO A 129 19.91 -4.94 -1.48
N LEU A 130 18.91 -5.23 -0.65
CA LEU A 130 18.98 -6.28 0.37
C LEU A 130 18.98 -7.68 -0.26
N GLY A 131 18.17 -7.88 -1.30
CA GLY A 131 18.17 -9.10 -2.11
C GLY A 131 19.52 -9.35 -2.81
N VAL A 132 20.09 -8.33 -3.44
CA VAL A 132 21.42 -8.40 -4.09
C VAL A 132 22.53 -8.68 -3.07
N LEU A 133 22.48 -8.04 -1.90
CA LEU A 133 23.42 -8.31 -0.82
C LEU A 133 23.34 -9.77 -0.37
N ALA A 134 22.13 -10.30 -0.15
CA ALA A 134 21.92 -11.68 0.25
C ALA A 134 22.48 -12.67 -0.79
N PHE A 135 22.22 -12.42 -2.09
CA PHE A 135 22.81 -13.19 -3.18
C PHE A 135 24.34 -13.15 -3.19
N SER A 136 24.91 -11.96 -2.98
CA SER A 136 26.36 -11.74 -2.96
C SER A 136 27.04 -12.53 -1.83
N VAL A 137 26.43 -12.54 -0.63
CA VAL A 137 26.92 -13.31 0.52
C VAL A 137 26.86 -14.82 0.25
N ILE A 138 25.77 -15.31 -0.35
CA ILE A 138 25.67 -16.74 -0.71
C ILE A 138 26.72 -17.12 -1.75
N ALA A 139 26.94 -16.30 -2.78
CA ALA A 139 27.96 -16.55 -3.80
C ALA A 139 29.37 -16.62 -3.20
N LEU A 140 29.68 -15.74 -2.24
CA LEU A 140 30.93 -15.75 -1.47
C LEU A 140 31.11 -17.04 -0.66
N ILE A 141 30.06 -17.51 0.02
CA ILE A 141 30.08 -18.77 0.78
C ILE A 141 30.31 -19.96 -0.15
N LEU A 142 29.68 -19.98 -1.32
CA LEU A 142 29.86 -21.03 -2.33
C LEU A 142 31.28 -21.05 -2.90
N SER A 143 31.84 -19.89 -3.20
CA SER A 143 33.23 -19.75 -3.69
C SER A 143 34.25 -20.32 -2.70
N ARG A 144 34.07 -20.04 -1.39
CA ARG A 144 34.93 -20.58 -0.33
C ARG A 144 34.85 -22.10 -0.17
N LYS A 145 33.66 -22.70 -0.32
CA LYS A 145 33.50 -24.16 -0.26
C LYS A 145 34.16 -24.88 -1.44
N LYS A 146 34.13 -24.27 -2.63
CA LYS A 146 34.78 -24.83 -3.82
C LYS A 146 36.32 -24.78 -3.70
N SER A 147 36.88 -23.71 -3.14
CA SER A 147 38.34 -23.60 -2.96
C SER A 147 38.91 -24.53 -1.87
N SER A 148 38.09 -25.00 -0.94
CA SER A 148 38.50 -25.93 0.12
C SER A 148 38.45 -27.41 -0.30
N GLN A 149 37.76 -27.74 -1.39
CA GLN A 149 37.78 -29.07 -2.01
C GLN A 149 38.88 -29.23 -3.08
N CYS A 150 39.47 -28.12 -3.55
CA CYS A 150 40.67 -28.11 -4.38
C CYS A 150 41.89 -27.74 -3.53
N LYS A 151 42.27 -28.60 -2.58
CA LYS A 151 43.65 -28.66 -2.10
C LYS A 151 44.22 -30.00 -2.53
N PRO A 152 45.42 -30.03 -3.16
CA PRO A 152 46.07 -31.29 -3.55
C PRO A 152 46.39 -32.15 -2.33
#